data_AF-A0A2Y9KL90-F1
#
_entry.id   AF-A0A2Y9KL90-F1
#
_cell.length_a   1.000
_cell.length_b   1.000
_cell.length_c   1.000
_cell.angle_alpha   90.00
_cell.angle_beta   90.00
_cell.angle_gamma   90.00
#
_symmetry.space_group_name_H-M   'P 1'
#
loop_
_entity.id
_entity.type
_entity.pdbx_description
1 polymer ?
#
loop_
_entity_poly.entity_id
_entity_poly.type
_entity_poly.pdbx_seq_one_letter_code
_entity_poly.pdbx_strand_id
1 'polypeptide(L)'
;MSVVPPNRSQTGWPRGVNQFGNKYIQQTKPLTLERTINLYPLTNYTFGTKEPLYEKDSSVAARFQRMREEFDKIGMRRTVEGVLIVHEHRLPHVLLLQLGTTFFKLPGGELNPGEDEVEGLKRLMTEILGRQDGVLQDWVIDDCIGNWWRPNFEPPQYPYIPAHITKPKEHKKLFLVQFYIQLNSCTVEK
;
A
#
# COMPACT_ATOMS: atom_id res chain seq x y z
N MET A 1 -5.93 68.79 55.15
CA MET A 1 -6.57 68.96 53.82
C MET A 1 -5.70 68.22 52.82
N SER A 2 -6.19 67.08 52.35
CA SER A 2 -5.40 66.06 51.65
C SER A 2 -5.35 66.33 50.15
N VAL A 3 -4.14 66.33 49.60
CA VAL A 3 -3.82 66.42 48.17
C VAL A 3 -4.18 65.09 47.50
N VAL A 4 -5.01 65.13 46.45
CA VAL A 4 -5.35 63.97 45.62
C VAL A 4 -4.56 64.07 44.30
N PRO A 5 -3.64 63.15 43.99
CA PRO A 5 -3.00 63.09 42.67
C PRO A 5 -3.86 62.31 41.65
N PRO A 6 -3.72 62.59 40.34
CA PRO A 6 -4.55 61.97 39.31
C PRO A 6 -4.17 60.52 38.99
N ASN A 7 -5.21 59.81 38.59
CA ASN A 7 -5.31 58.39 38.25
C ASN A 7 -4.25 57.92 37.23
N ARG A 8 -3.37 56.99 37.63
CA ARG A 8 -2.52 56.23 36.70
C ARG A 8 -3.31 55.06 36.14
N SER A 9 -3.58 55.08 34.84
CA SER A 9 -4.04 53.91 34.09
C SER A 9 -2.99 52.81 34.15
N GLN A 10 -3.26 51.74 34.90
CA GLN A 10 -2.49 50.50 34.82
C GLN A 10 -2.83 49.79 33.51
N THR A 11 -1.96 49.91 32.51
CA THR A 11 -1.86 48.92 31.43
C THR A 11 -1.08 47.73 31.96
N GLY A 12 -1.79 46.78 32.59
CA GLY A 12 -1.26 45.49 33.01
C GLY A 12 -1.97 44.37 32.25
N TRP A 13 -1.21 43.35 31.84
CA TRP A 13 -1.76 42.08 31.38
C TRP A 13 -2.65 41.46 32.48
N PRO A 14 -3.80 40.85 32.15
CA PRO A 14 -4.66 40.27 33.16
C PRO A 14 -3.92 39.13 33.88
N ARG A 15 -3.67 39.30 35.18
CA ARG A 15 -3.32 38.22 36.10
C ARG A 15 -4.59 37.75 36.81
N GLY A 16 -4.83 36.45 36.75
CA GLY A 16 -6.02 35.75 37.24
C GLY A 16 -6.80 35.20 36.05
N VAL A 17 -7.17 33.93 35.99
CA VAL A 17 -7.89 33.12 36.99
C VAL A 17 -7.63 31.65 36.65
N ASN A 18 -7.56 30.76 37.65
CA ASN A 18 -7.68 29.31 37.43
C ASN A 18 -9.05 29.00 36.80
N GLN A 19 -9.13 29.08 35.48
CA GLN A 19 -10.25 28.56 34.72
C GLN A 19 -10.12 27.04 34.74
N PHE A 20 -11.00 26.38 35.46
CA PHE A 20 -11.42 25.02 35.15
C PHE A 20 -12.10 25.05 33.78
N GLY A 21 -11.30 25.22 32.73
CA GLY A 21 -11.74 25.12 31.35
C GLY A 21 -11.91 23.66 31.02
N ASN A 22 -13.11 23.27 30.61
CA ASN A 22 -13.36 21.99 29.96
C ASN A 22 -12.35 21.85 28.82
N LYS A 23 -11.30 21.06 29.03
CA LYS A 23 -10.33 20.73 27.99
C LYS A 23 -11.09 19.89 26.98
N TYR A 24 -11.38 20.47 25.81
CA TYR A 24 -11.91 19.71 24.68
C TYR A 24 -10.98 18.52 24.45
N ILE A 25 -11.55 17.30 24.47
CA ILE A 25 -10.82 16.09 24.12
C ILE A 25 -10.30 16.31 22.70
N GLN A 26 -8.98 16.33 22.54
CA GLN A 26 -8.37 16.46 21.21
C GLN A 26 -8.82 15.28 20.37
N GLN A 27 -9.52 15.61 19.28
CA GLN A 27 -9.91 14.62 18.28
C GLN A 27 -8.66 13.97 17.71
N THR A 28 -8.73 12.66 17.46
CA THR A 28 -7.64 11.92 16.83
C THR A 28 -7.28 12.58 15.50
N LYS A 29 -5.98 12.70 15.21
CA LYS A 29 -5.51 13.32 13.98
C LYS A 29 -6.10 12.59 12.75
N PRO A 30 -6.39 13.30 11.65
CA PRO A 30 -6.86 12.65 10.43
C PRO A 30 -5.87 11.59 9.93
N LEU A 31 -6.37 10.45 9.45
CA LEU A 31 -5.55 9.38 8.87
C LEU A 31 -4.77 9.82 7.62
N THR A 32 -5.23 10.89 6.97
CA THR A 32 -4.52 11.54 5.84
C THR A 32 -3.29 12.33 6.29
N LEU A 33 -3.22 12.74 7.57
CA LEU A 33 -2.09 13.47 8.13
C LEU A 33 -1.05 12.51 8.72
N GLU A 34 -1.50 11.51 9.46
CA GLU A 34 -0.64 10.54 10.11
C GLU A 34 -1.34 9.19 10.13
N ARG A 35 -0.75 8.21 9.44
CA ARG A 35 -1.27 6.85 9.41
C ARG A 35 -0.29 5.90 10.08
N THR A 36 -0.71 5.37 11.23
CA THR A 36 0.06 4.39 11.99
C THR A 36 -0.20 3.00 11.45
N ILE A 37 0.88 2.28 11.12
CA ILE A 37 0.84 0.90 10.67
C ILE A 37 1.62 0.04 11.66
N ASN A 38 1.02 -1.06 12.10
CA ASN A 38 1.68 -1.99 13.01
C ASN A 38 2.52 -2.97 12.19
N LEU A 39 3.79 -3.10 12.56
CA LEU A 39 4.70 -4.09 12.00
C LEU A 39 4.97 -5.15 13.07
N TYR A 40 5.18 -6.38 12.62
CA TYR A 40 5.51 -7.50 13.50
C TYR A 40 6.84 -8.16 13.09
N PRO A 41 7.51 -8.85 14.02
CA PRO A 41 8.76 -9.54 13.75
C PRO A 41 8.65 -10.52 12.57
N LEU A 42 9.66 -10.60 11.71
CA LEU A 42 9.73 -11.59 10.63
C LEU A 42 9.53 -13.03 11.16
N THR A 43 10.05 -13.33 12.36
CA THR A 43 9.92 -14.63 13.04
C THR A 43 8.48 -15.02 13.38
N ASN A 44 7.51 -14.11 13.32
CA ASN A 44 6.10 -14.41 13.53
C ASN A 44 5.44 -15.09 12.31
N TYR A 45 6.13 -15.07 11.16
CA TYR A 45 5.62 -15.60 9.91
C TYR A 45 6.39 -16.87 9.54
N THR A 46 5.65 -17.90 9.13
CA THR A 46 6.24 -19.12 8.58
C THR A 46 6.06 -19.13 7.07
N PHE A 47 7.10 -19.53 6.36
CA PHE A 47 7.10 -19.64 4.91
C PHE A 47 7.14 -21.12 4.53
N GLY A 48 5.99 -21.66 4.16
CA GLY A 48 5.88 -23.01 3.60
C GLY A 48 6.23 -23.03 2.12
N THR A 49 6.29 -24.22 1.52
CA THR A 49 6.46 -24.38 0.06
C THR A 49 5.17 -24.87 -0.57
N LYS A 50 4.88 -24.40 -1.78
CA LYS A 50 3.76 -24.85 -2.62
C LYS A 50 4.23 -25.23 -4.02
N GLU A 51 3.32 -25.75 -4.84
CA GLU A 51 3.59 -26.03 -6.26
C GLU A 51 4.00 -24.76 -7.02
N PRO A 52 4.92 -24.85 -7.99
CA PRO A 52 5.38 -23.70 -8.75
C PRO A 52 4.25 -22.98 -9.50
N LEU A 53 4.17 -21.66 -9.37
CA LEU A 53 3.29 -20.82 -10.19
C LEU A 53 4.06 -20.36 -11.43
N TYR A 54 3.63 -20.82 -12.60
CA TYR A 54 4.26 -20.43 -13.85
C TYR A 54 3.79 -19.04 -14.30
N GLU A 55 4.75 -18.22 -14.75
CA GLU A 55 4.45 -16.96 -15.42
C GLU A 55 3.62 -17.22 -16.69
N LYS A 56 2.62 -16.37 -16.94
CA LYS A 56 1.76 -16.47 -18.13
C LYS A 56 2.56 -16.35 -19.43
N ASP A 57 3.61 -15.52 -19.43
CA ASP A 57 4.36 -15.17 -20.63
C ASP A 57 5.75 -15.83 -20.59
N SER A 58 6.06 -16.66 -21.59
CA SER A 58 7.35 -17.37 -21.69
C SER A 58 8.54 -16.47 -22.03
N SER A 59 8.27 -15.24 -22.49
CA SER A 59 9.30 -14.26 -22.85
C SER A 59 8.77 -12.83 -22.79
N VAL A 60 9.70 -11.87 -22.75
CA VAL A 60 9.38 -10.44 -22.84
C VAL A 60 8.61 -10.09 -24.12
N ALA A 61 8.96 -10.73 -25.24
CA ALA A 61 8.29 -10.52 -26.52
C ALA A 61 6.83 -11.00 -26.47
N ALA A 62 6.59 -12.21 -25.92
CA ALA A 62 5.25 -12.76 -25.74
C ALA A 62 4.39 -11.86 -24.83
N ARG A 63 4.97 -11.32 -23.75
CA ARG A 63 4.29 -10.38 -22.83
C ARG A 63 3.76 -9.15 -23.55
N PHE A 64 4.59 -8.48 -24.36
CA PHE A 64 4.15 -7.28 -25.08
C PHE A 64 3.21 -7.59 -26.24
N GLN A 65 3.32 -8.78 -26.83
CA GLN A 65 2.38 -9.22 -27.85
C GLN A 65 0.97 -9.45 -27.26
N ARG A 66 0.87 -10.20 -26.16
CA ARG A 66 -0.39 -10.38 -25.44
C ARG A 66 -0.97 -9.04 -24.96
N MET A 67 -0.12 -8.13 -24.48
CA MET A 67 -0.55 -6.80 -24.07
C MET A 67 -1.18 -6.00 -25.21
N ARG A 68 -0.68 -6.11 -26.44
CA ARG A 68 -1.32 -5.51 -27.63
C ARG A 68 -2.69 -6.11 -27.89
N GLU A 69 -2.77 -7.43 -27.93
CA GLU A 69 -4.00 -8.16 -28.23
C GLU A 69 -5.11 -7.92 -27.21
N GLU A 70 -4.76 -7.83 -25.92
CA GLU A 70 -5.70 -7.47 -24.86
C GLU A 70 -6.11 -6.00 -24.95
N PHE A 71 -5.17 -5.09 -25.27
CA PHE A 71 -5.47 -3.68 -25.37
C PHE A 71 -6.53 -3.38 -26.43
N ASP A 72 -6.47 -4.08 -27.56
CA ASP A 72 -7.47 -3.92 -28.64
C ASP A 72 -8.86 -4.44 -28.25
N LYS A 73 -8.94 -5.39 -27.30
CA LYS A 73 -10.20 -6.03 -26.88
C LYS A 73 -10.85 -5.36 -25.67
N ILE A 74 -10.06 -5.05 -24.65
CA ILE A 74 -10.54 -4.61 -23.33
C ILE A 74 -9.93 -3.28 -22.88
N GLY A 75 -9.04 -2.68 -23.68
CA GLY A 75 -8.39 -1.41 -23.37
C GLY A 75 -7.21 -1.54 -22.41
N MET A 76 -6.98 -0.51 -21.60
CA MET A 76 -5.83 -0.43 -20.71
C MET A 76 -5.77 -1.61 -19.73
N ARG A 77 -4.63 -2.32 -19.69
CA ARG A 77 -4.39 -3.37 -18.69
C ARG A 77 -4.36 -2.76 -17.29
N ARG A 78 -5.05 -3.41 -16.34
CA ARG A 78 -5.06 -3.01 -14.92
C ARG A 78 -4.30 -4.04 -14.10
N THR A 79 -3.34 -3.59 -13.31
CA THR A 79 -2.48 -4.44 -12.48
C THR A 79 -2.47 -3.91 -11.05
N VAL A 80 -2.50 -4.83 -10.08
CA VAL A 80 -2.44 -4.51 -8.65
C VAL A 80 -1.32 -5.29 -7.99
N GLU A 81 -0.56 -4.63 -7.13
CA GLU A 81 0.55 -5.22 -6.38
C GLU A 81 0.43 -4.88 -4.89
N GLY A 82 0.65 -5.89 -4.04
CA GLY A 82 0.60 -5.77 -2.59
C GLY A 82 2.00 -5.59 -2.01
N VAL A 83 2.18 -4.57 -1.16
CA VAL A 83 3.39 -4.35 -0.37
C VAL A 83 3.15 -4.83 1.04
N LEU A 84 3.82 -5.92 1.42
CA LEU A 84 3.80 -6.48 2.76
C LEU A 84 5.05 -6.08 3.51
N ILE A 85 4.86 -5.61 4.74
CA ILE A 85 5.95 -5.09 5.57
C ILE A 85 6.00 -5.87 6.88
N VAL A 86 7.19 -6.34 7.22
CA VAL A 86 7.54 -6.92 8.52
C VAL A 86 8.71 -6.13 9.12
N HIS A 87 9.13 -6.46 10.33
CA HIS A 87 10.37 -5.90 10.87
C HIS A 87 11.32 -6.98 11.38
N GLU A 88 12.61 -6.68 11.33
CA GLU A 88 13.64 -7.43 12.04
C GLU A 88 14.56 -6.42 12.71
N HIS A 89 14.86 -6.59 13.99
CA HIS A 89 15.68 -5.63 14.76
C HIS A 89 15.18 -4.16 14.69
N ARG A 90 13.85 -3.96 14.57
CA ARG A 90 13.16 -2.66 14.40
C ARG A 90 13.43 -1.95 13.06
N LEU A 91 13.91 -2.68 12.06
CA LEU A 91 14.06 -2.19 10.70
C LEU A 91 12.93 -2.76 9.82
N PRO A 92 12.16 -1.92 9.12
CA PRO A 92 11.13 -2.39 8.19
C PRO A 92 11.74 -3.14 7.00
N HIS A 93 11.15 -4.27 6.65
CA HIS A 93 11.52 -5.09 5.48
C HIS A 93 10.29 -5.31 4.60
N VAL A 94 10.45 -5.16 3.28
CA VAL A 94 9.42 -5.48 2.30
C VAL A 94 9.60 -6.91 1.83
N LEU A 95 8.52 -7.69 1.84
CA LEU A 95 8.54 -9.06 1.31
C LEU A 95 8.45 -9.04 -0.22
N LEU A 96 9.35 -9.79 -0.86
CA LEU A 96 9.44 -9.91 -2.32
C LEU A 96 9.45 -11.39 -2.71
N LEU A 97 8.86 -11.69 -3.87
CA LEU A 97 9.01 -12.97 -4.55
C LEU A 97 10.29 -12.93 -5.38
N GLN A 98 11.21 -13.85 -5.11
CA GLN A 98 12.45 -13.98 -5.86
C GLN A 98 12.28 -15.06 -6.93
N LEU A 99 12.48 -14.72 -8.20
CA LEU A 99 12.51 -15.69 -9.30
C LEU A 99 13.95 -15.77 -9.81
N GLY A 100 14.60 -16.93 -9.63
CA GLY A 100 16.02 -17.08 -9.95
C GLY A 100 16.91 -16.21 -9.04
N THR A 101 17.94 -15.57 -9.59
CA THR A 101 18.99 -14.91 -8.78
C THR A 101 18.85 -13.38 -8.69
N THR A 102 18.22 -12.74 -9.67
CA THR A 102 18.26 -11.27 -9.83
C THR A 102 16.91 -10.65 -10.11
N PHE A 103 15.85 -11.45 -10.14
CA PHE A 103 14.52 -10.98 -10.49
C PHE A 103 13.62 -11.02 -9.26
N PHE A 104 13.05 -9.86 -8.92
CA PHE A 104 12.21 -9.69 -7.74
C PHE A 104 10.88 -9.07 -8.14
N LYS A 105 9.80 -9.56 -7.53
CA LYS A 105 8.43 -9.08 -7.76
C LYS A 105 7.71 -8.86 -6.44
N LEU A 106 6.78 -7.90 -6.46
CA LEU A 106 5.73 -7.85 -5.46
C LEU A 106 4.66 -8.90 -5.77
N PRO A 107 4.02 -9.50 -4.76
CA PRO A 107 2.85 -10.34 -4.99
C PRO A 107 1.70 -9.49 -5.55
N GLY A 108 1.06 -9.99 -6.60
CA GLY A 108 0.06 -9.24 -7.34
C GLY A 108 -0.11 -9.78 -8.75
N GLY A 109 -0.79 -9.02 -9.60
CA GLY A 109 -1.07 -9.47 -10.95
C GLY A 109 -2.14 -8.65 -11.65
N GLU A 110 -2.65 -9.23 -12.74
CA GLU A 110 -3.62 -8.62 -13.63
C GLU A 110 -5.04 -8.80 -13.10
N LEU A 111 -5.82 -7.73 -13.15
CA LEU A 111 -7.24 -7.75 -12.83
C LEU A 111 -8.05 -8.26 -14.02
N ASN A 112 -9.15 -8.96 -13.72
CA ASN A 112 -10.16 -9.29 -14.72
C ASN A 112 -10.91 -8.01 -15.18
N PRO A 113 -11.53 -8.02 -16.37
CA PRO A 113 -12.37 -6.91 -16.82
C PRO A 113 -13.49 -6.63 -15.82
N GLY A 114 -13.63 -5.37 -15.38
CA GLY A 114 -14.64 -4.97 -14.40
C GLY A 114 -14.38 -5.40 -12.95
N GLU A 115 -13.33 -6.17 -12.67
CA GLU A 115 -12.96 -6.57 -11.30
C GLU A 115 -12.56 -5.35 -10.47
N ASP A 116 -12.97 -5.36 -9.19
CA ASP A 116 -12.56 -4.39 -8.19
C ASP A 116 -11.07 -4.58 -7.83
N GLU A 117 -10.39 -3.47 -7.57
CA GLU A 117 -8.94 -3.47 -7.36
C GLU A 117 -8.53 -4.15 -6.05
N VAL A 118 -9.30 -3.92 -4.99
CA VAL A 118 -9.03 -4.47 -3.66
C VAL A 118 -9.38 -5.96 -3.66
N GLU A 119 -10.57 -6.33 -4.13
CA GLU A 119 -10.99 -7.74 -4.19
C GLU A 119 -10.12 -8.57 -5.15
N GLY A 120 -9.73 -7.99 -6.28
CA GLY A 120 -8.79 -8.64 -7.20
C GLY A 120 -7.41 -8.83 -6.57
N LEU A 121 -6.91 -7.86 -5.80
CA LEU A 121 -5.66 -8.04 -5.06
C LEU A 121 -5.79 -9.12 -3.98
N LYS A 122 -6.90 -9.20 -3.23
CA LYS A 122 -7.13 -10.30 -2.25
C LYS A 122 -7.09 -11.67 -2.93
N ARG A 123 -7.75 -11.81 -4.09
CA ARG A 123 -7.71 -13.04 -4.91
C ARG A 123 -6.28 -13.40 -5.30
N LEU A 124 -5.53 -12.46 -5.86
CA LEU A 124 -4.15 -12.67 -6.31
C LEU A 124 -3.21 -12.99 -5.14
N MET A 125 -3.35 -12.31 -4.01
CA MET A 125 -2.60 -12.59 -2.79
C MET A 125 -2.86 -14.00 -2.27
N THR A 126 -4.11 -14.46 -2.34
CA THR A 126 -4.51 -15.81 -1.93
C THR A 126 -3.95 -16.87 -2.89
N GLU A 127 -3.98 -16.61 -4.20
CA GLU A 127 -3.40 -17.48 -5.22
C GLU A 127 -1.87 -17.61 -5.05
N ILE A 128 -1.19 -16.52 -4.71
CA ILE A 128 0.27 -16.46 -4.61
C ILE A 128 0.78 -16.94 -3.24
N LEU A 129 0.20 -16.49 -2.13
CA LEU A 129 0.72 -16.71 -0.78
C LEU A 129 -0.20 -17.51 0.14
N GLY A 130 -1.43 -17.79 -0.30
CA GLY A 130 -2.45 -18.47 0.51
C GLY A 130 -2.04 -19.88 0.94
N ARG A 131 -2.63 -20.32 2.04
CA ARG A 131 -2.40 -21.67 2.58
C ARG A 131 -3.16 -22.71 1.76
N GLN A 132 -2.59 -23.90 1.60
CA GLN A 132 -3.23 -25.02 0.91
C GLN A 132 -4.14 -25.87 1.81
N ASP A 133 -4.18 -25.58 3.12
CA ASP A 133 -4.99 -26.30 4.11
C ASP A 133 -6.46 -25.84 4.15
N GLY A 134 -6.86 -24.98 3.21
CA GLY A 134 -8.23 -24.49 3.09
C GLY A 134 -8.60 -23.37 4.07
N VAL A 135 -7.65 -22.91 4.90
CA VAL A 135 -7.87 -21.75 5.77
C VAL A 135 -7.83 -20.48 4.93
N LEU A 136 -8.96 -19.79 4.86
CA LEU A 136 -9.07 -18.51 4.19
C LEU A 136 -8.25 -17.45 4.94
N GLN A 137 -7.28 -16.87 4.25
CA GLN A 137 -6.49 -15.77 4.77
C GLN A 137 -7.26 -14.46 4.56
N ASP A 138 -7.56 -13.75 5.64
CA ASP A 138 -8.13 -12.41 5.56
C ASP A 138 -7.02 -11.39 5.29
N TRP A 139 -7.09 -10.74 4.12
CA TRP A 139 -6.13 -9.75 3.68
C TRP A 139 -6.68 -8.34 3.93
N VAL A 140 -6.00 -7.60 4.81
CA VAL A 140 -6.32 -6.19 5.07
C VAL A 140 -5.54 -5.31 4.10
N ILE A 141 -6.27 -4.75 3.14
CA ILE A 141 -5.73 -3.88 2.10
C ILE A 141 -6.27 -2.48 2.37
N ASP A 142 -5.41 -1.62 2.91
CA ASP A 142 -5.83 -0.34 3.47
C ASP A 142 -5.56 0.84 2.54
N ASP A 143 -4.31 0.97 2.11
CA ASP A 143 -3.81 2.22 1.53
C ASP A 143 -3.31 2.00 0.11
N CYS A 144 -3.77 2.84 -0.82
CA CYS A 144 -3.09 3.00 -2.10
C CYS A 144 -1.83 3.84 -1.88
N ILE A 145 -0.67 3.23 -2.09
CA ILE A 145 0.63 3.87 -1.83
C ILE A 145 1.31 4.39 -3.10
N GLY A 146 0.82 4.00 -4.28
CA GLY A 146 1.43 4.44 -5.53
C GLY A 146 0.68 4.01 -6.77
N ASN A 147 0.92 4.76 -7.85
CA ASN A 147 0.38 4.49 -9.17
C ASN A 147 1.51 4.62 -10.20
N TRP A 148 1.56 3.67 -11.14
CA TRP A 148 2.51 3.66 -12.24
C TRP A 148 1.79 3.45 -13.56
N TRP A 149 2.23 4.15 -14.60
CA TRP A 149 1.65 4.07 -15.94
C TRP A 149 2.69 3.67 -16.96
N ARG A 150 2.29 2.76 -17.85
CA ARG A 150 3.05 2.38 -19.03
C ARG A 150 2.46 3.09 -20.25
N PRO A 151 3.17 4.00 -20.93
CA PRO A 151 2.61 4.74 -22.07
C PRO A 151 2.54 3.89 -23.36
N ASN A 152 3.51 3.00 -23.57
CA ASN A 152 3.72 2.23 -24.81
C ASN A 152 3.83 0.72 -24.53
N PHE A 153 3.85 -0.11 -25.56
CA PHE A 153 4.09 -1.55 -25.42
C PHE A 153 5.59 -1.87 -25.27
N GLU A 154 6.22 -1.22 -24.31
CA GLU A 154 7.67 -1.20 -24.05
C GLU A 154 7.92 -1.20 -22.53
N PRO A 155 9.13 -1.56 -22.05
CA PRO A 155 9.46 -1.66 -20.61
C PRO A 155 9.25 -0.42 -19.72
N PRO A 156 9.47 0.83 -20.16
CA PRO A 156 9.41 2.01 -19.27
C PRO A 156 8.04 2.23 -18.61
N GLN A 157 8.06 2.62 -17.33
CA GLN A 157 6.89 2.99 -16.54
C GLN A 157 7.19 4.27 -15.76
N TYR A 158 6.17 5.08 -15.52
CA TYR A 158 6.30 6.38 -14.87
C TYR A 158 5.30 6.52 -13.72
N PRO A 159 5.64 7.21 -12.62
CA PRO A 159 4.74 7.45 -11.49
C PRO A 159 3.73 8.58 -11.77
N TYR A 160 3.49 8.90 -13.04
CA TYR A 160 2.55 9.87 -13.56
C TYR A 160 2.20 9.49 -15.01
N ILE A 161 1.11 10.04 -15.54
CA ILE A 161 0.78 9.90 -16.97
C ILE A 161 1.66 10.91 -17.74
N PRO A 162 2.56 10.47 -18.64
CA PRO A 162 3.43 11.40 -19.38
C PRO A 162 2.64 12.36 -20.27
N ALA A 163 3.22 13.52 -20.57
CA ALA A 163 2.59 14.54 -21.41
C ALA A 163 2.16 13.97 -22.77
N HIS A 164 1.01 14.41 -23.26
CA HIS A 164 0.40 13.99 -24.54
C HIS A 164 -0.02 12.51 -24.63
N ILE A 165 0.16 11.71 -23.57
CA ILE A 165 -0.33 10.33 -23.50
C ILE A 165 -1.77 10.33 -23.01
N THR A 166 -2.71 10.09 -23.91
CA THR A 166 -4.15 9.98 -23.59
C THR A 166 -4.63 8.54 -23.41
N LYS A 167 -3.85 7.56 -23.88
CA LYS A 167 -4.18 6.13 -23.87
C LYS A 167 -2.99 5.27 -23.41
N PRO A 168 -2.65 5.28 -22.11
CA PRO A 168 -1.64 4.39 -21.56
C PRO A 168 -2.05 2.91 -21.72
N LYS A 169 -1.06 2.02 -21.81
CA LYS A 169 -1.26 0.58 -22.08
C LYS A 169 -1.46 -0.23 -20.81
N GLU A 170 -0.88 0.23 -19.70
CA GLU A 170 -0.99 -0.42 -18.39
C GLU A 170 -1.08 0.66 -17.31
N HIS A 171 -1.97 0.46 -16.34
CA HIS A 171 -2.01 1.18 -15.07
C HIS A 171 -1.82 0.18 -13.95
N LYS A 172 -0.74 0.37 -13.20
CA LYS A 172 -0.38 -0.44 -12.04
C LYS A 172 -0.63 0.35 -10.76
N LYS A 173 -1.37 -0.23 -9.82
CA LYS A 173 -1.59 0.31 -8.48
C LYS A 173 -0.86 -0.53 -7.44
N LEU A 174 -0.24 0.16 -6.48
CA LEU A 174 0.40 -0.46 -5.33
C LEU A 174 -0.46 -0.20 -4.10
N PHE A 175 -0.68 -1.25 -3.32
CA PHE A 175 -1.41 -1.18 -2.07
C PHE A 175 -0.57 -1.68 -0.91
N LEU A 176 -0.68 -1.03 0.24
CA LEU A 176 -0.15 -1.55 1.49
C LEU A 176 -1.08 -2.66 2.01
N VAL A 177 -0.51 -3.82 2.28
CA VAL A 177 -1.24 -4.97 2.85
C VAL A 177 -0.72 -5.21 4.27
N GLN A 178 -1.61 -5.09 5.26
CA GLN A 178 -1.23 -5.29 6.65
C GLN A 178 -1.28 -6.76 7.03
N PHE A 179 -0.25 -7.23 7.73
CA PHE A 179 -0.29 -8.51 8.41
C PHE A 179 -1.01 -8.41 9.76
N TYR A 180 -1.66 -9.50 10.18
CA TYR A 180 -2.14 -9.65 11.54
C TYR A 180 -1.09 -10.27 12.47
N ILE A 181 -1.29 -10.07 13.78
CA ILE A 181 -0.41 -10.53 14.86
C ILE A 181 -0.42 -12.05 15.09
N GLN A 182 -1.42 -12.76 14.54
CA GLN A 182 -1.47 -14.22 14.61
C GLN A 182 -0.40 -14.84 13.71
N LEU A 183 0.02 -16.08 14.03
CA LEU A 183 0.94 -16.90 13.23
C LEU A 183 0.38 -17.10 11.82
N ASN A 184 0.56 -16.09 10.96
CA ASN A 184 0.18 -16.14 9.57
C ASN A 184 1.26 -16.96 8.87
N SER A 185 0.93 -18.19 8.50
CA SER A 185 1.77 -18.97 7.60
C SER A 185 1.49 -18.49 6.19
N CYS A 186 2.49 -17.94 5.51
CA CYS A 186 2.47 -17.76 4.06
C CYS A 186 3.11 -18.98 3.41
N THR A 187 2.69 -19.36 2.21
CA THR A 187 3.44 -20.34 1.41
C THR A 187 4.11 -19.60 0.26
N VAL A 188 5.41 -19.84 0.07
CA VAL A 188 6.26 -19.18 -0.92
C VAL A 188 7.00 -20.26 -1.71
N GLU A 189 7.29 -19.98 -2.97
CA GLU A 189 8.04 -20.89 -3.83
C GLU A 189 9.52 -20.98 -3.42
N LYS A 190 10.18 -22.07 -3.83
CA LYS A 190 11.64 -22.22 -3.74
C LYS A 190 12.32 -21.75 -5.02
#